data_AF-C7DRS8-F1
#
_entry.id   AF-C7DRS8-F1
#
_cell.length_a   1.000
_cell.length_b   1.000
_cell.length_c   1.000
_cell.angle_alpha   90.00
_cell.angle_beta   90.00
_cell.angle_gamma   90.00
#
_symmetry.space_group_name_H-M   'P 1'
#
loop_
_entity.id
_entity.type
_entity.pdbx_description
1 polymer ?
#
loop_
_entity_poly.entity_id
_entity_poly.type
_entity_poly.pdbx_seq_one_letter_code
_entity_poly.pdbx_strand_id
1 'polypeptide(L)'
;VKGTGTANQCPTIDGGVDGFPFKAGKYNLKKFCLEPTSFTVKAEGVSKNSAPEFQKTKLMTRLTYTLDEIEGPLEVSSDGTIKFEEKDGIDYAAVTVQLPGGERVPFLFTVKQLVATGTPGKFGGSFLVPSYRGSSFLDPKGRGGPKGPWW
;
A
#
# COMPACT_ATOMS: atom_id res chain seq x y z
N VAL A 1 6.42 -17.56 -15.11
CA VAL A 1 6.56 -16.20 -14.53
C VAL A 1 6.04 -15.13 -15.48
N LYS A 2 6.60 -14.98 -16.69
CA LYS A 2 6.09 -13.98 -17.66
C LYS A 2 4.68 -14.37 -18.13
N GLY A 3 3.69 -13.48 -17.94
CA GLY A 3 2.32 -13.66 -18.39
C GLY A 3 1.41 -14.52 -17.51
N THR A 4 1.92 -15.11 -16.42
CA THR A 4 1.13 -15.98 -15.52
C THR A 4 0.46 -15.23 -14.37
N GLY A 5 0.81 -13.96 -14.15
CA GLY A 5 0.32 -13.15 -13.02
C GLY A 5 1.01 -13.42 -11.68
N THR A 6 1.78 -14.51 -11.59
CA THR A 6 2.52 -14.94 -10.39
C THR A 6 3.52 -13.90 -9.88
N ALA A 7 4.04 -13.03 -10.76
CA ALA A 7 4.96 -11.96 -10.36
C ALA A 7 4.30 -10.88 -9.49
N ASN A 8 2.97 -10.84 -9.43
CA ASN A 8 2.23 -9.90 -8.58
C ASN A 8 1.67 -10.61 -7.33
N GLN A 9 2.11 -11.84 -7.05
CA GLN A 9 1.66 -12.61 -5.89
C GLN A 9 2.77 -12.68 -4.85
N CYS A 10 2.40 -12.51 -3.58
CA CYS A 10 3.36 -12.71 -2.50
C CYS A 10 3.64 -14.21 -2.28
N PRO A 11 4.87 -14.57 -1.88
CA PRO A 11 5.17 -15.95 -1.55
C PRO A 11 4.36 -16.39 -0.33
N THR A 12 3.75 -17.55 -0.41
CA THR A 12 3.10 -18.21 0.73
C THR A 12 4.11 -19.06 1.48
N ILE A 13 3.89 -19.22 2.79
CA ILE A 13 4.70 -20.12 3.61
C ILE A 13 3.93 -21.44 3.72
N ASP A 14 4.36 -22.43 2.92
CA ASP A 14 3.82 -23.78 3.01
C ASP A 14 4.56 -24.55 4.11
N GLY A 15 3.86 -24.82 5.22
CA GLY A 15 4.44 -25.38 6.44
C GLY A 15 5.02 -24.31 7.37
N GLY A 16 5.59 -24.74 8.51
CA GLY A 16 6.15 -23.83 9.52
C GLY A 16 5.44 -23.93 10.86
N VAL A 17 5.53 -22.85 11.65
CA VAL A 17 4.98 -22.77 13.01
C VAL A 17 3.92 -21.68 13.04
N ASP A 18 2.75 -22.00 13.59
CA ASP A 18 1.71 -21.02 13.88
C ASP A 18 2.16 -20.11 15.03
N GLY A 19 2.75 -18.96 14.70
CA GLY A 19 3.15 -17.94 15.65
C GLY A 19 4.39 -17.15 15.20
N PHE A 20 4.89 -16.31 16.11
CA PHE A 20 6.10 -15.51 15.90
C PHE A 20 7.21 -15.94 16.87
N PRO A 21 7.89 -17.08 16.64
CA PRO A 21 8.92 -17.62 17.53
C PRO A 21 10.31 -16.99 17.30
N PHE A 22 10.37 -15.68 17.02
CA PHE A 22 11.64 -14.98 16.85
C PHE A 22 12.20 -14.54 18.19
N LYS A 23 13.51 -14.66 18.36
CA LYS A 23 14.20 -14.17 19.56
C LYS A 23 14.20 -12.64 19.55
N ALA A 24 14.27 -12.04 20.73
CA ALA A 24 14.52 -10.60 20.82
C ALA A 24 15.87 -10.26 20.18
N GLY A 25 15.91 -9.22 19.37
CA GLY A 25 17.08 -8.85 18.59
C GLY A 25 16.78 -7.91 17.44
N LYS A 26 17.84 -7.51 16.74
CA LYS A 26 17.76 -6.69 15.53
C LYS A 26 17.85 -7.59 14.31
N TYR A 27 16.85 -7.51 13.47
CA TYR A 27 16.73 -8.22 12.20
C TYR A 27 16.68 -7.22 11.05
N ASN A 28 16.92 -7.71 9.85
CA ASN A 28 16.64 -6.98 8.62
C ASN A 28 15.58 -7.75 7.86
N LEU A 29 14.41 -7.14 7.70
CA LEU A 29 13.35 -7.67 6.86
C LEU A 29 13.78 -7.48 5.41
N LYS A 30 13.71 -8.55 4.64
CA LYS A 30 14.01 -8.57 3.21
C LYS A 30 12.85 -9.17 2.45
N LYS A 31 12.61 -8.67 1.23
CA LYS A 31 11.53 -9.14 0.36
C LYS A 31 10.16 -9.10 1.06
N PHE A 32 9.90 -8.02 1.77
CA PHE A 32 8.60 -7.79 2.34
C PHE A 32 7.62 -7.47 1.21
N CYS A 33 6.59 -8.30 1.07
CA CYS A 33 5.61 -8.22 0.01
C CYS A 33 4.21 -7.99 0.59
N LEU A 34 3.45 -7.09 -0.03
CA LEU A 34 2.06 -6.79 0.31
C LEU A 34 1.19 -6.94 -0.94
N GLU A 35 0.36 -7.99 -0.95
CA GLU A 35 -0.63 -8.26 -1.99
C GLU A 35 -2.05 -7.95 -1.46
N PRO A 36 -2.61 -6.77 -1.80
CA PRO A 36 -4.01 -6.46 -1.53
C PRO A 36 -4.97 -7.45 -2.20
N THR A 37 -5.88 -8.02 -1.42
CA THR A 37 -6.94 -8.92 -1.92
C THR A 37 -8.22 -8.17 -2.31
N SER A 38 -8.46 -7.01 -1.70
CA SER A 38 -9.62 -6.18 -2.00
C SER A 38 -9.34 -4.70 -1.77
N PHE A 39 -9.95 -3.86 -2.60
CA PHE A 39 -9.94 -2.41 -2.43
C PHE A 39 -11.38 -1.94 -2.22
N THR A 40 -11.59 -1.24 -1.11
CA THR A 40 -12.85 -0.59 -0.80
C THR A 40 -12.63 0.90 -0.68
N VAL A 41 -13.46 1.69 -1.35
CA VAL A 41 -13.39 3.14 -1.31
C VAL A 41 -14.60 3.65 -0.55
N LYS A 42 -14.35 4.54 0.40
CA LYS A 42 -15.39 5.25 1.13
C LYS A 42 -15.94 6.34 0.23
N ALA A 43 -17.12 6.10 -0.34
CA ALA A 43 -17.78 7.08 -1.20
C ALA A 43 -18.78 7.90 -0.38
N GLU A 44 -19.00 9.15 -0.80
CA GLU A 44 -20.06 9.96 -0.23
C GLU A 44 -21.42 9.29 -0.49
N GLY A 45 -22.31 9.38 0.50
CA GLY A 45 -23.60 8.72 0.44
C GLY A 45 -24.46 9.25 -0.72
N VAL A 46 -25.24 8.37 -1.35
CA VAL A 46 -26.10 8.69 -2.51
C VAL A 46 -27.19 9.72 -2.13
N SER A 47 -27.48 9.89 -0.83
CA SER A 47 -28.41 10.87 -0.28
C SER A 47 -27.68 11.88 0.60
N LYS A 48 -28.18 13.12 0.64
CA LYS A 48 -27.62 14.25 1.43
C LYS A 48 -27.40 13.96 2.92
N ASN A 49 -28.04 12.93 3.49
CA ASN A 49 -27.96 12.56 4.91
C ASN A 49 -27.46 11.12 5.18
N SER A 50 -27.02 10.37 4.17
CA SER A 50 -26.48 9.02 4.41
C SER A 50 -25.01 9.08 4.82
N ALA A 51 -24.64 8.29 5.83
CA ALA A 51 -23.25 8.15 6.24
C ALA A 51 -22.42 7.58 5.07
N PRO A 52 -21.20 8.08 4.85
CA PRO A 52 -20.31 7.54 3.83
C PRO A 52 -19.89 6.12 4.20
N GLU A 53 -20.14 5.17 3.30
CA GLU A 53 -19.86 3.74 3.48
C GLU A 53 -18.76 3.26 2.53
N PHE A 54 -18.05 2.21 2.95
CA PHE A 54 -17.05 1.55 2.12
C PHE A 54 -17.75 0.69 1.08
N GLN A 55 -17.60 1.08 -0.19
CA GLN A 55 -18.17 0.34 -1.31
C GLN A 55 -17.11 -0.57 -1.91
N LYS A 56 -17.54 -1.77 -2.34
CA LYS A 56 -16.68 -2.68 -3.11
C LYS A 56 -16.37 -2.07 -4.47
N THR A 57 -15.12 -2.14 -4.88
CA THR A 57 -14.67 -1.56 -6.15
C THR A 57 -14.17 -2.63 -7.11
N LYS A 58 -14.10 -2.29 -8.40
CA LYS A 58 -13.49 -3.12 -9.43
C LYS A 58 -12.12 -2.57 -9.82
N LEU A 59 -11.09 -3.40 -9.74
CA LEU A 59 -9.73 -3.02 -10.12
C LEU A 59 -9.61 -2.82 -11.65
N MET A 60 -9.02 -1.71 -12.07
CA MET A 60 -8.85 -1.35 -13.50
C MET A 60 -7.41 -1.47 -14.00
N THR A 61 -6.41 -1.36 -13.12
CA THR A 61 -4.99 -1.30 -13.47
C THR A 61 -4.32 -2.67 -13.69
N ARG A 62 -5.09 -3.76 -13.74
CA ARG A 62 -4.57 -5.14 -13.84
C ARG A 62 -3.66 -5.49 -12.64
N LEU A 63 -2.64 -6.32 -12.84
CA LEU A 63 -1.75 -6.87 -11.82
C LEU A 63 -0.52 -5.98 -11.58
N THR A 64 -0.74 -4.75 -11.10
CA THR A 64 0.34 -3.77 -10.85
C THR A 64 0.20 -3.11 -9.47
N TYR A 65 -0.40 -3.81 -8.51
CA TYR A 65 -0.82 -3.24 -7.22
C TYR A 65 -0.07 -3.83 -6.01
N THR A 66 0.72 -4.88 -6.24
CA THR A 66 1.49 -5.52 -5.18
C THR A 66 2.75 -4.71 -4.91
N LEU A 67 3.06 -4.52 -3.63
CA LEU A 67 4.32 -3.95 -3.19
C LEU A 67 5.26 -5.11 -2.90
N ASP A 68 6.51 -5.03 -3.35
CA ASP A 68 7.46 -6.12 -3.26
C ASP A 68 8.88 -5.60 -3.04
N GLU A 69 9.77 -6.50 -2.65
CA GLU A 69 11.19 -6.21 -2.40
C GLU A 69 11.40 -5.08 -1.37
N ILE A 70 10.43 -4.87 -0.47
CA ILE A 70 10.59 -3.90 0.61
C ILE A 70 11.61 -4.43 1.63
N GLU A 71 12.56 -3.57 1.99
CA GLU A 71 13.61 -3.84 2.95
C GLU A 71 13.62 -2.83 4.10
N GLY A 72 14.04 -3.27 5.28
CA GLY A 72 14.13 -2.40 6.43
C GLY A 72 14.51 -3.10 7.74
N PRO A 73 15.00 -2.35 8.75
CA PRO A 73 15.27 -2.90 10.06
C PRO A 73 13.97 -3.33 10.75
N LEU A 74 14.01 -4.52 11.34
CA LEU A 74 12.98 -5.07 12.21
C LEU A 74 13.58 -5.31 13.58
N GLU A 75 13.15 -4.57 14.58
CA GLU A 75 13.56 -4.76 15.97
C GLU A 75 12.48 -5.57 16.70
N VAL A 76 12.89 -6.68 17.30
CA VAL A 76 12.05 -7.51 18.18
C VAL A 76 12.52 -7.25 19.60
N SER A 77 11.68 -6.61 20.39
CA SER A 77 11.94 -6.29 21.78
C SER A 77 11.75 -7.52 22.68
N SER A 78 12.36 -7.51 23.86
CA SER A 78 12.25 -8.61 24.84
C SER A 78 10.85 -8.78 25.43
N ASP A 79 10.00 -7.76 25.31
CA ASP A 79 8.58 -7.79 25.68
C ASP A 79 7.69 -8.41 24.58
N GLY A 80 8.29 -8.83 23.46
CA GLY A 80 7.58 -9.39 22.31
C GLY A 80 6.98 -8.34 21.38
N THR A 81 7.24 -7.04 21.59
CA THR A 81 6.87 -5.99 20.64
C THR A 81 7.80 -5.99 19.43
N ILE A 82 7.26 -5.61 18.28
CA ILE A 82 7.99 -5.45 17.04
C ILE A 82 7.96 -3.99 16.59
N LYS A 83 9.08 -3.53 16.04
CA LYS A 83 9.20 -2.25 15.37
C LYS A 83 9.84 -2.47 14.01
N PHE A 84 9.08 -2.19 12.96
CA PHE A 84 9.53 -2.25 11.57
C PHE A 84 9.62 -0.84 11.00
N GLU A 85 10.74 -0.51 10.37
CA GLU A 85 10.89 0.72 9.60
C GLU A 85 11.17 0.39 8.14
N GLU A 86 10.31 0.84 7.24
CA GLU A 86 10.56 0.76 5.80
C GLU A 86 11.71 1.71 5.40
N LYS A 87 12.61 1.24 4.53
CA LYS A 87 13.75 2.03 4.04
C LYS A 87 13.82 2.11 2.53
N ASP A 88 13.67 0.97 1.85
CA ASP A 88 13.82 0.87 0.41
C ASP A 88 12.95 -0.26 -0.16
N GLY A 89 12.80 -0.27 -1.48
CA GLY A 89 12.03 -1.26 -2.24
C GLY A 89 10.91 -0.64 -3.07
N ILE A 90 10.01 -1.49 -3.58
CA ILE A 90 8.83 -1.05 -4.31
C ILE A 90 7.72 -0.74 -3.30
N ASP A 91 7.84 0.41 -2.63
CA ASP A 91 7.00 0.87 -1.52
C ASP A 91 5.75 1.65 -1.97
N TYR A 92 5.52 1.81 -3.28
CA TYR A 92 4.31 2.39 -3.84
C TYR A 92 3.86 1.74 -5.15
N ALA A 93 2.54 1.73 -5.37
CA ALA A 93 1.90 1.27 -6.59
C ALA A 93 0.73 2.19 -6.96
N ALA A 94 0.69 2.61 -8.22
CA ALA A 94 -0.42 3.39 -8.75
C ALA A 94 -1.61 2.49 -9.08
N VAL A 95 -2.72 2.69 -8.38
CA VAL A 95 -3.92 1.86 -8.50
C VAL A 95 -5.08 2.74 -8.95
N THR A 96 -5.90 2.22 -9.86
CA THR A 96 -7.19 2.83 -10.19
C THR A 96 -8.27 1.79 -10.03
N VAL A 97 -9.28 2.14 -9.25
CA VAL A 97 -10.45 1.31 -9.04
C VAL A 97 -11.69 2.02 -9.56
N GLN A 98 -12.71 1.25 -9.89
CA GLN A 98 -13.99 1.74 -10.36
C GLN A 98 -15.06 1.45 -9.31
N LEU A 99 -15.78 2.49 -8.91
CA LEU A 99 -16.95 2.42 -8.03
C LEU A 99 -18.18 1.91 -8.80
N PRO A 100 -19.17 1.32 -8.09
CA PRO A 100 -20.48 1.06 -8.68
C PRO A 100 -21.13 2.39 -9.06
N GLY A 101 -21.39 2.59 -10.35
CA GLY A 101 -21.77 3.90 -10.90
C GLY A 101 -20.77 4.41 -11.95
N GLY A 102 -19.62 3.77 -12.07
CA GLY A 102 -18.68 4.00 -13.18
C GLY A 102 -17.57 5.01 -12.89
N GLU A 103 -17.66 5.72 -11.77
CA GLU A 103 -16.62 6.63 -11.27
C GLU A 103 -15.30 5.89 -11.05
N ARG A 104 -14.19 6.51 -11.46
CA ARG A 104 -12.85 5.94 -11.30
C ARG A 104 -12.07 6.75 -10.29
N VAL A 105 -11.58 6.08 -9.26
CA VAL A 105 -10.80 6.68 -8.19
C VAL A 105 -9.35 6.22 -8.32
N PRO A 106 -8.44 7.09 -8.79
CA PRO A 106 -7.01 6.82 -8.76
C PRO A 106 -6.44 7.11 -7.37
N PHE A 107 -5.63 6.20 -6.85
CA PHE A 107 -4.90 6.40 -5.60
C PHE A 107 -3.54 5.70 -5.67
N LEU A 108 -2.64 6.12 -4.78
CA LEU A 108 -1.34 5.49 -4.62
C LEU A 108 -1.42 4.54 -3.43
N PHE A 109 -1.35 3.23 -3.67
CA PHE A 109 -1.17 2.26 -2.59
C PHE A 109 0.29 2.31 -2.18
N THR A 110 0.59 2.67 -0.93
CA THR A 110 1.97 2.89 -0.50
C THR A 110 2.15 2.60 0.98
N VAL A 111 3.38 2.25 1.34
CA VAL A 111 3.88 2.16 2.71
C VAL A 111 5.18 2.94 2.88
N LYS A 112 5.38 3.99 2.07
CA LYS A 112 6.58 4.81 2.10
C LYS A 112 6.79 5.42 3.50
N GLN A 113 8.01 5.29 4.01
CA GLN A 113 8.43 5.74 5.34
C GLN A 113 7.55 5.15 6.46
N LEU A 114 7.05 3.93 6.27
CA LEU A 114 6.28 3.24 7.29
C LEU A 114 7.13 3.00 8.54
N VAL A 115 6.64 3.47 9.68
CA VAL A 115 7.16 3.12 11.01
C VAL A 115 6.05 2.36 11.72
N ALA A 116 6.10 1.03 11.64
CA ALA A 116 5.09 0.17 12.24
C ALA A 116 5.55 -0.37 13.58
N THR A 117 4.72 -0.21 14.61
CA THR A 117 4.97 -0.71 15.95
C THR A 117 3.78 -1.53 16.44
N GLY A 118 4.04 -2.49 17.32
CA GLY A 118 2.98 -3.22 17.99
C GLY A 118 3.40 -4.63 18.36
N THR A 119 2.42 -5.53 18.39
CA THR A 119 2.65 -6.96 18.65
C THR A 119 2.61 -7.74 17.33
N PRO A 120 3.20 -8.94 17.25
CA PRO A 120 3.16 -9.75 16.04
C PRO A 120 1.73 -10.03 15.53
N GLY A 121 0.74 -10.09 16.43
CA GLY A 121 -0.67 -10.27 16.05
C GLY A 121 -1.36 -8.99 15.59
N LYS A 122 -0.84 -7.81 15.97
CA LYS A 122 -1.37 -6.51 15.56
C LYS A 122 -0.27 -5.46 15.68
N PHE A 123 0.27 -5.07 14.55
CA PHE A 123 1.18 -3.95 14.41
C PHE A 123 0.58 -2.94 13.42
N GLY A 124 0.90 -1.67 13.62
CA GLY A 124 0.38 -0.59 12.81
C GLY A 124 1.29 0.61 12.90
N GLY A 125 1.17 1.52 11.94
CA GLY A 125 2.06 2.65 11.84
C GLY A 125 1.54 3.71 10.92
N SER A 126 2.16 4.88 11.00
CA SER A 126 1.96 5.94 10.03
C SER A 126 2.88 5.72 8.84
N PHE A 127 2.39 6.07 7.65
CA PHE A 127 3.15 6.08 6.41
C PHE A 127 2.80 7.34 5.62
N LEU A 128 3.69 7.73 4.73
CA LEU A 128 3.48 8.89 3.86
C LEU A 128 2.67 8.47 2.64
N VAL A 129 1.67 9.27 2.28
CA VAL A 129 0.96 9.15 1.00
C VAL A 129 1.35 10.35 0.12
N PRO A 130 2.34 10.20 -0.77
CA PRO A 130 2.66 11.24 -1.74
C PRO A 130 1.48 11.56 -2.66
N SER A 131 1.53 12.74 -3.29
CA SER A 131 0.60 13.07 -4.37
C SER A 131 0.68 12.01 -5.47
N TYR A 132 -0.48 11.51 -5.91
CA TYR A 132 -0.59 10.57 -7.02
C TYR A 132 0.02 11.11 -8.32
N ARG A 133 0.01 12.43 -8.50
CA ARG A 133 0.66 13.11 -9.62
C ARG A 133 1.94 13.80 -9.14
N GLY A 134 3.06 13.52 -9.81
CA GLY A 134 4.32 14.20 -9.57
C GLY A 134 4.23 15.69 -9.90
N SER A 135 5.17 16.48 -9.37
CA SER A 135 5.19 17.93 -9.54
C SER A 135 5.26 18.38 -11.01
N SER A 136 5.94 17.60 -11.86
CA SER A 136 6.04 17.86 -13.30
C SER A 136 4.84 17.37 -14.12
N PHE A 137 3.79 16.86 -13.48
CA PHE A 137 2.57 16.47 -14.19
C PHE A 137 1.87 17.70 -14.77
N LEU A 138 1.49 17.62 -16.04
CA LEU A 138 0.69 18.62 -16.73
C LEU A 138 -0.70 18.05 -16.98
N ASP A 139 -1.73 18.82 -16.65
CA ASP A 139 -3.09 18.50 -17.05
C ASP A 139 -3.25 18.66 -18.58
N PRO A 140 -4.37 18.20 -19.19
CA PRO A 140 -4.58 18.34 -20.63
C PRO A 140 -4.55 19.80 -21.15
N LYS A 141 -4.62 20.79 -20.27
CA LYS A 141 -4.52 22.22 -20.60
C LYS A 141 -3.10 22.76 -20.39
N GLY A 142 -2.11 21.91 -20.13
CA GLY A 142 -0.71 22.30 -19.92
C GLY A 142 -0.45 22.96 -18.57
N ARG A 143 -1.40 22.90 -17.63
CA ARG A 143 -1.23 23.45 -16.27
C ARG A 143 -0.58 22.39 -15.40
N GLY A 144 0.43 22.78 -14.63
CA GLY A 144 1.09 21.94 -13.65
C GLY A 144 1.57 22.80 -12.49
N GLY A 145 2.18 22.18 -11.47
CA GLY A 145 2.69 22.90 -10.32
C GLY A 145 3.87 23.82 -10.69
N PRO A 146 5.13 23.43 -10.47
CA PRO A 146 6.26 24.33 -10.69
C PRO A 146 6.65 24.57 -12.16
N LYS A 147 6.04 23.89 -13.15
CA LYS A 147 6.43 23.97 -14.58
C LYS A 147 5.31 24.42 -15.55
N GLY A 148 4.09 24.66 -15.07
CA GLY A 148 2.99 25.15 -15.91
C GLY A 148 2.93 26.69 -15.93
N PRO A 149 2.32 27.31 -16.95
CA PRO A 149 2.01 28.73 -16.89
C PRO A 149 1.02 28.95 -15.75
N TRP A 150 1.50 29.58 -14.69
CA TRP A 150 0.66 30.24 -13.69
C TRP A 150 0.05 31.45 -14.38
N TRP A 151 -1.27 31.45 -14.53
CA TRP A 151 -2.01 32.71 -14.58
C TRP A 151 -2.22 33.16 -13.13
#